data_AF-A0A536D4C9-F1
#
_entry.id   AF-A0A536D4C9-F1
#
_cell.length_a   1.000
_cell.length_b   1.000
_cell.length_c   1.000
_cell.angle_alpha   90.00
_cell.angle_beta   90.00
_cell.angle_gamma   90.00
#
_symmetry.space_group_name_H-M   'P 1'
#
loop_
_entity.id
_entity.type
_entity.pdbx_description
1 polymer ?
#
loop_
_entity_poly.entity_id
_entity_poly.type
_entity_poly.pdbx_seq_one_letter_code
_entity_poly.pdbx_strand_id
1 'polypeptide(L)'
;MRQLALTIILTLANLSPTAAEPLWLPEGGGTGISAQTRVVGDIETFPDGAGGLRVRGWVVDGFSATRPDRVQIDDLAGKPLGDVASGSFVRRRDVETRFGSSAFSLSGFELSIAHPPSTLLVRAHLGQMGWWQTMIETSLPLQARLTRLECVGSAAVEVEVASADPFPVRDALAELQVGQLVSSLSRYPDSGDTHTLIFTLTRDELTSVSSDDQAIVRYNPSNGHDAWLIGSIEPSTAQGCEADDSELNTVP
;
A
#
# COMPACT_ATOMS: atom_id res chain seq x y z
N MET A 1 -30.83 30.21 37.03
CA MET A 1 -30.05 30.12 35.78
C MET A 1 -29.35 28.77 35.78
N ARG A 2 -29.86 27.80 35.01
CA ARG A 2 -29.32 26.44 34.92
C ARG A 2 -28.57 26.30 33.59
N GLN A 3 -27.28 25.97 33.66
CA GLN A 3 -26.48 25.56 32.51
C GLN A 3 -27.00 24.21 31.98
N LEU A 4 -27.41 24.19 30.72
CA LEU A 4 -27.66 22.96 29.95
C LEU A 4 -26.33 22.57 29.29
N ALA A 5 -25.70 21.52 29.82
CA ALA A 5 -24.60 20.83 29.14
C ALA A 5 -25.21 19.99 28.00
N LEU A 6 -24.86 20.32 26.76
CA LEU A 6 -25.30 19.62 25.56
C LEU A 6 -24.33 18.45 25.29
N THR A 7 -24.69 17.26 25.76
CA THR A 7 -23.97 16.01 25.45
C THR A 7 -24.36 15.56 24.05
N ILE A 8 -23.45 15.72 23.07
CA ILE A 8 -23.62 15.17 21.72
C ILE A 8 -23.24 13.69 21.77
N ILE A 9 -24.24 12.82 21.63
CA ILE A 9 -24.06 11.37 21.45
C ILE A 9 -23.92 11.12 19.95
N LEU A 10 -22.71 10.79 19.47
CA LEU A 10 -22.51 10.26 18.11
C LEU A 10 -22.86 8.76 18.13
N THR A 11 -23.95 8.40 17.46
CA THR A 11 -24.24 7.01 17.06
C THR A 11 -23.36 6.63 15.88
N LEU A 12 -22.37 5.77 16.11
CA LEU A 12 -21.60 5.10 15.08
C LEU A 12 -22.47 4.02 14.42
N ALA A 13 -22.86 4.24 13.17
CA ALA A 13 -23.41 3.19 12.33
C ALA A 13 -22.26 2.33 11.79
N ASN A 14 -22.35 1.02 12.03
CA ASN A 14 -21.41 0.01 11.55
C ASN A 14 -21.32 0.03 10.02
N LEU A 15 -20.16 0.44 9.50
CA LEU A 15 -19.69 0.15 8.15
C LEU A 15 -18.41 -0.69 8.32
N SER A 16 -18.33 -1.79 7.56
CA SER A 16 -17.18 -2.70 7.52
C SER A 16 -15.85 -1.95 7.39
N PRO A 17 -14.74 -2.46 7.95
CA PRO A 17 -13.46 -1.75 7.95
C PRO A 17 -12.82 -1.82 6.56
N THR A 18 -13.29 -0.96 5.66
CA THR A 18 -12.37 -0.27 4.75
C THR A 18 -11.48 0.57 5.66
N ALA A 19 -10.16 0.55 5.48
CA ALA A 19 -9.23 1.29 6.34
C ALA A 19 -9.80 2.69 6.61
N ALA A 20 -10.08 2.99 7.89
CA ALA A 20 -10.84 4.18 8.23
C ALA A 20 -10.09 5.40 7.70
N GLU A 21 -10.75 6.21 6.86
CA GLU A 21 -10.13 7.39 6.26
C GLU A 21 -9.46 8.26 7.33
N PRO A 22 -8.24 8.76 7.08
CA PRO A 22 -7.52 9.53 8.07
C PRO A 22 -8.32 10.77 8.49
N LEU A 23 -8.44 10.99 9.80
CA LEU A 23 -9.11 12.16 10.34
C LEU A 23 -8.20 13.39 10.17
N TRP A 24 -8.65 14.37 9.40
CA TRP A 24 -7.95 15.64 9.20
C TRP A 24 -8.41 16.68 10.21
N LEU A 25 -7.45 17.25 10.93
CA LEU A 25 -7.66 18.26 11.97
C LEU A 25 -7.02 19.58 11.57
N PRO A 26 -7.66 20.73 11.83
CA PRO A 26 -7.05 22.03 11.55
C PRO A 26 -5.90 22.30 12.54
N GLU A 27 -4.79 22.86 12.07
CA GLU A 27 -3.70 23.36 12.92
C GLU A 27 -3.98 24.75 13.52
N GLY A 28 -5.06 25.40 13.04
CA GLY A 28 -5.44 26.76 13.40
C GLY A 28 -5.05 27.80 12.33
N GLY A 29 -5.59 29.01 12.46
CA GLY A 29 -5.17 30.17 11.65
C GLY A 29 -5.83 30.36 10.28
N GLY A 30 -6.74 29.48 9.84
CA GLY A 30 -7.52 29.68 8.61
C GLY A 30 -8.70 30.63 8.81
N THR A 31 -8.85 31.65 7.97
CA THR A 31 -9.94 32.65 8.05
C THR A 31 -11.29 32.12 7.54
N GLY A 32 -11.32 30.91 6.97
CA GLY A 32 -12.51 30.24 6.42
C GLY A 32 -12.91 28.94 7.12
N ILE A 33 -12.34 28.63 8.29
CA ILE A 33 -12.67 27.41 9.03
C ILE A 33 -13.98 27.63 9.80
N SER A 34 -15.02 26.90 9.40
CA SER A 34 -16.30 26.83 10.12
C SER A 34 -16.48 25.45 10.74
N ALA A 35 -17.45 25.31 11.65
CA ALA A 35 -17.82 24.00 12.21
C ALA A 35 -18.32 23.00 11.14
N GLN A 36 -18.65 23.48 9.94
CA GLN A 36 -19.08 22.64 8.82
C GLN A 36 -17.95 22.28 7.88
N THR A 37 -16.76 22.91 7.99
CA THR A 37 -15.64 22.64 7.09
C THR A 37 -15.17 21.20 7.24
N ARG A 38 -15.12 20.47 6.12
CA ARG A 38 -14.77 19.05 6.09
C ARG A 38 -13.62 18.83 5.13
N VAL A 39 -12.45 18.53 5.68
CA VAL A 39 -11.32 18.05 4.88
C VAL A 39 -11.35 16.53 4.82
N VAL A 40 -11.12 16.01 3.62
CA VAL A 40 -11.13 14.60 3.30
C VAL A 40 -9.86 14.29 2.51
N GLY A 41 -9.31 13.12 2.74
CA GLY A 41 -8.09 12.69 2.07
C GLY A 41 -7.81 11.24 2.39
N ASP A 42 -6.91 10.67 1.61
CA ASP A 42 -6.44 9.31 1.77
C ASP A 42 -4.91 9.34 1.73
N ILE A 43 -4.29 8.48 2.53
CA ILE A 43 -2.84 8.35 2.56
C ILE A 43 -2.53 6.87 2.60
N GLU A 44 -1.81 6.45 1.58
CA GLU A 44 -1.44 5.07 1.37
C GLU A 44 0.09 4.97 1.49
N THR A 45 0.56 3.95 2.19
CA THR A 45 1.98 3.68 2.34
C THR A 45 2.35 2.38 1.64
N PHE A 46 3.50 2.39 0.97
CA PHE A 46 4.00 1.30 0.15
C PHE A 46 5.44 1.04 0.54
N PRO A 47 5.88 -0.22 0.62
CA PRO A 47 7.30 -0.50 0.62
C PRO A 47 7.93 0.05 -0.66
N ASP A 48 9.09 0.69 -0.56
CA ASP A 48 9.82 1.16 -1.75
C ASP A 48 10.69 0.06 -2.39
N GLY A 49 10.74 -1.12 -1.78
CA GLY A 49 11.55 -2.27 -2.19
C GLY A 49 12.97 -2.29 -1.61
N ALA A 50 13.49 -1.15 -1.15
CA ALA A 50 14.84 -1.03 -0.57
C ALA A 50 14.82 -1.00 0.98
N GLY A 51 13.69 -1.37 1.59
CA GLY A 51 13.47 -1.27 3.04
C GLY A 51 12.98 0.10 3.51
N GLY A 52 12.79 1.05 2.58
CA GLY A 52 12.12 2.32 2.84
C GLY A 52 10.63 2.27 2.57
N LEU A 53 9.99 3.43 2.69
CA LEU A 53 8.56 3.61 2.55
C LEU A 53 8.26 4.71 1.54
N ARG A 54 7.48 4.38 0.53
CA ARG A 54 6.85 5.34 -0.36
C ARG A 54 5.47 5.70 0.20
N VAL A 55 5.25 6.98 0.45
CA VAL A 55 3.99 7.54 0.91
C VAL A 55 3.35 8.26 -0.25
N ARG A 56 2.10 7.94 -0.58
CA ARG A 56 1.30 8.68 -1.55
C ARG A 56 -0.04 9.03 -0.96
N GLY A 57 -0.62 10.14 -1.38
CA GLY A 57 -1.93 10.51 -0.88
C GLY A 57 -2.56 11.65 -1.66
N TRP A 58 -3.76 12.02 -1.23
CA TRP A 58 -4.46 13.21 -1.69
C TRP A 58 -5.28 13.78 -0.54
N VAL A 59 -5.59 15.07 -0.63
CA VAL A 59 -6.40 15.77 0.36
C VAL A 59 -7.12 16.91 -0.33
N VAL A 60 -8.37 17.15 0.01
CA VAL A 60 -9.16 18.29 -0.49
C VAL A 60 -10.16 18.76 0.57
N ASP A 61 -10.60 20.00 0.42
CA ASP A 61 -11.86 20.42 1.03
C ASP A 61 -13.05 19.73 0.34
N GLY A 62 -13.88 19.03 1.12
CA GLY A 62 -15.04 18.29 0.64
C GLY A 62 -16.15 19.16 0.06
N PHE A 63 -16.15 20.48 0.31
CA PHE A 63 -17.16 21.41 -0.23
C PHE A 63 -16.70 22.12 -1.49
N SER A 64 -15.52 22.74 -1.45
CA SER A 64 -15.01 23.56 -2.55
C SER A 64 -14.03 22.82 -3.48
N ALA A 65 -13.66 21.58 -3.15
CA ALA A 65 -12.61 20.83 -3.85
C ALA A 65 -11.24 21.54 -3.85
N THR A 66 -11.01 22.45 -2.90
CA THR A 66 -9.74 23.17 -2.78
C THR A 66 -8.61 22.17 -2.58
N ARG A 67 -7.60 22.24 -3.44
CA ARG A 67 -6.42 21.37 -3.45
C ARG A 67 -5.33 21.94 -2.54
N PRO A 68 -4.40 21.10 -2.06
CA PRO A 68 -3.26 21.58 -1.32
C PRO A 68 -2.33 22.37 -2.23
N ASP A 69 -1.97 23.58 -1.79
CA ASP A 69 -0.89 24.35 -2.40
C ASP A 69 0.48 23.94 -1.84
N ARG A 70 0.51 23.31 -0.65
CA ARG A 70 1.72 22.74 -0.04
C ARG A 70 1.38 21.48 0.75
N VAL A 71 2.29 20.51 0.74
CA VAL A 71 2.24 19.32 1.59
C VAL A 71 3.59 19.15 2.29
N GLN A 72 3.56 18.80 3.57
CA GLN A 72 4.72 18.46 4.38
C GLN A 72 4.48 17.08 5.03
N ILE A 73 5.52 16.27 5.05
CA ILE A 73 5.52 14.97 5.73
C ILE A 73 6.70 14.97 6.69
N ASP A 74 6.39 14.85 7.98
CA ASP A 74 7.34 14.94 9.07
C ASP A 74 7.26 13.69 9.96
N ASP A 75 8.26 13.50 10.81
CA ASP A 75 8.13 12.62 11.96
C ASP A 75 7.27 13.25 13.07
N LEU A 76 6.94 12.48 14.12
CA LEU A 76 6.20 12.98 15.29
C LEU A 76 6.91 14.11 16.04
N ALA A 77 8.21 14.30 15.85
CA ALA A 77 8.96 15.42 16.43
C ALA A 77 8.89 16.68 15.56
N GLY A 78 8.21 16.62 14.41
CA GLY A 78 8.06 17.73 13.46
C GLY A 78 9.28 17.93 12.55
N LYS A 79 10.15 16.93 12.43
CA LYS A 79 11.28 16.99 11.50
C LYS A 79 10.85 16.58 10.09
N PRO A 80 11.10 17.41 9.06
CA PRO A 80 10.81 17.07 7.68
C PRO A 80 11.55 15.82 7.21
N LEU A 81 10.84 14.92 6.53
CA LEU A 81 11.37 13.65 6.04
C LEU A 81 11.81 13.69 4.57
N GLY A 82 11.55 14.79 3.88
CA GLY A 82 12.02 15.05 2.51
C GLY A 82 11.12 16.03 1.76
N ASP A 83 11.49 16.34 0.53
CA ASP A 83 10.69 17.19 -0.34
C ASP A 83 9.53 16.37 -0.93
N VAL A 84 8.30 16.80 -0.62
CA VAL A 84 7.09 16.15 -1.11
C VAL A 84 6.84 16.60 -2.55
N ALA A 85 6.88 15.66 -3.49
CA ALA A 85 6.55 15.93 -4.86
C ALA A 85 5.03 16.06 -5.01
N SER A 86 4.57 17.14 -5.65
CA SER A 86 3.21 17.19 -6.19
C SER A 86 3.13 16.16 -7.33
N GLY A 87 2.43 15.05 -7.09
CA GLY A 87 2.37 13.90 -7.98
C GLY A 87 1.56 14.18 -9.25
N SER A 88 1.70 13.26 -10.21
CA SER A 88 0.89 13.18 -11.41
C SER A 88 -0.61 13.05 -11.06
N PHE A 89 -1.48 13.55 -11.93
CA PHE A 89 -2.93 13.43 -11.75
C PHE A 89 -3.36 11.96 -11.64
N VAL A 90 -4.01 11.59 -10.54
CA VAL A 90 -4.67 10.29 -10.42
C VAL A 90 -6.17 10.54 -10.43
N ARG A 91 -6.84 10.04 -11.48
CA ARG A 91 -8.31 9.99 -11.49
C ARG A 91 -8.77 8.88 -10.56
N ARG A 92 -9.32 9.26 -9.41
CA ARG A 92 -9.97 8.37 -8.45
C ARG A 92 -11.48 8.36 -8.70
N ARG A 93 -11.96 7.34 -9.43
CA ARG A 93 -13.38 7.20 -9.84
C ARG A 93 -14.32 7.01 -8.63
N ASP A 94 -13.79 6.42 -7.57
CA ASP A 94 -14.42 6.29 -6.25
C ASP A 94 -14.64 7.66 -5.59
N VAL A 95 -13.68 8.58 -5.71
CA VAL A 95 -13.81 9.96 -5.19
C VAL A 95 -14.81 10.76 -6.03
N GLU A 96 -14.75 10.65 -7.37
CA GLU A 96 -15.73 11.26 -8.27
C GLU A 96 -17.17 10.85 -7.94
N THR A 97 -17.37 9.56 -7.67
CA THR A 97 -18.68 9.01 -7.28
C THR A 97 -19.11 9.52 -5.90
N ARG A 98 -18.18 9.59 -4.94
CA ARG A 98 -18.45 10.02 -3.57
C ARG A 98 -18.89 11.49 -3.48
N PHE A 99 -18.32 12.35 -4.30
CA PHE A 99 -18.60 13.79 -4.29
C PHE A 99 -19.49 14.24 -5.47
N GLY A 100 -19.93 13.30 -6.32
CA GLY A 100 -20.92 13.56 -7.38
C GLY A 100 -20.46 14.51 -8.48
N SER A 101 -19.16 14.63 -8.73
CA SER A 101 -18.63 15.52 -9.77
C SER A 101 -17.41 14.93 -10.48
N SER A 102 -17.31 15.12 -11.80
CA SER A 102 -16.17 14.72 -12.63
C SER A 102 -15.00 15.70 -12.58
N ALA A 103 -15.12 16.76 -11.77
CA ALA A 103 -14.10 17.81 -11.63
C ALA A 103 -12.91 17.42 -10.74
N PHE A 104 -12.95 16.27 -10.08
CA PHE A 104 -11.89 15.81 -9.17
C PHE A 104 -10.78 15.07 -9.92
N SER A 105 -10.06 15.78 -10.79
CA SER A 105 -8.67 15.40 -11.06
C SER A 105 -7.87 15.74 -9.81
N LEU A 106 -7.70 14.76 -8.91
CA LEU A 106 -6.96 14.93 -7.67
C LEU A 106 -5.47 14.89 -8.02
N SER A 107 -4.78 16.00 -7.77
CA SER A 107 -3.32 16.00 -7.72
C SER A 107 -2.93 15.30 -6.42
N GLY A 108 -2.34 14.11 -6.54
CA GLY A 108 -1.76 13.43 -5.40
C GLY A 108 -0.47 14.11 -4.95
N PHE A 109 0.06 13.67 -3.84
CA PHE A 109 1.44 13.92 -3.43
C PHE A 109 2.15 12.60 -3.23
N GLU A 110 3.48 12.60 -3.38
CA GLU A 110 4.31 11.42 -3.17
C GLU A 110 5.63 11.80 -2.51
N LEU A 111 6.11 10.94 -1.60
CA LEU A 111 7.43 11.01 -0.98
C LEU A 111 7.98 9.60 -0.77
N SER A 112 9.25 9.37 -1.10
CA SER A 112 9.97 8.14 -0.71
C SER A 112 10.87 8.43 0.49
N ILE A 113 10.79 7.60 1.53
CA ILE A 113 11.43 7.76 2.83
C ILE A 113 12.31 6.54 3.10
N ALA A 114 13.62 6.69 3.04
CA ALA A 114 14.56 5.57 3.21
C ALA A 114 14.51 4.95 4.62
N HIS A 115 14.27 5.77 5.66
CA HIS A 115 14.21 5.33 7.05
C HIS A 115 12.91 5.86 7.69
N PRO A 116 11.77 5.18 7.47
CA PRO A 116 10.48 5.69 7.91
C PRO A 116 10.35 5.59 9.45
N PRO A 117 9.87 6.64 10.13
CA PRO A 117 9.45 6.54 11.52
C PRO A 117 8.15 5.74 11.63
N SER A 118 7.83 5.20 12.81
CA SER A 118 6.60 4.41 13.06
C SER A 118 5.29 5.19 12.86
N THR A 119 5.36 6.51 12.87
CA THR A 119 4.21 7.40 12.71
C THR A 119 4.65 8.63 11.93
N LEU A 120 3.85 8.99 10.94
CA LEU A 120 4.05 10.18 10.12
C LEU A 120 3.03 11.24 10.51
N LEU A 121 3.49 12.48 10.56
CA LEU A 121 2.64 13.66 10.60
C LEU A 121 2.54 14.22 9.18
N VAL A 122 1.35 14.16 8.59
CA VAL A 122 1.11 14.69 7.23
C VAL A 122 0.32 15.98 7.34
N ARG A 123 0.88 17.06 6.78
CA ARG A 123 0.33 18.41 6.84
C ARG A 123 0.07 18.93 5.44
N ALA A 124 -1.09 19.53 5.23
CA ALA A 124 -1.52 20.07 3.97
C ALA A 124 -2.07 21.48 4.16
N HIS A 125 -1.54 22.43 3.39
CA HIS A 125 -2.06 23.79 3.34
C HIS A 125 -3.12 23.88 2.24
N LEU A 126 -4.33 24.34 2.58
CA LEU A 126 -5.48 24.41 1.67
C LEU A 126 -5.90 25.87 1.41
N GLY A 127 -5.04 26.64 0.72
CA GLY A 127 -5.33 28.02 0.37
C GLY A 127 -5.74 28.89 1.58
N GLN A 128 -6.93 29.48 1.55
CA GLN A 128 -7.43 30.34 2.65
C GLN A 128 -7.87 29.55 3.89
N MET A 129 -8.00 28.22 3.80
CA MET A 129 -8.36 27.36 4.93
C MET A 129 -7.16 27.06 5.84
N GLY A 130 -5.94 27.45 5.45
CA GLY A 130 -4.74 27.25 6.26
C GLY A 130 -4.27 25.79 6.29
N TRP A 131 -3.54 25.45 7.34
CA TRP A 131 -2.94 24.13 7.54
C TRP A 131 -3.90 23.14 8.20
N TRP A 132 -3.90 21.94 7.65
CA TRP A 132 -4.61 20.77 8.14
C TRP A 132 -3.62 19.63 8.30
N GLN A 133 -3.82 18.80 9.31
CA GLN A 133 -2.92 17.72 9.64
C GLN A 133 -3.68 16.42 9.88
N THR A 134 -2.99 15.31 9.64
CA THR A 134 -3.41 14.00 10.09
C THR A 134 -2.19 13.18 10.48
N MET A 135 -2.40 12.18 11.33
CA MET A 135 -1.38 11.23 11.74
C MET A 135 -1.70 9.89 11.14
N ILE A 136 -0.67 9.24 10.58
CA ILE A 136 -0.79 7.88 10.07
C ILE A 136 0.27 7.00 10.72
N GLU A 137 -0.15 5.82 11.16
CA GLU A 137 0.79 4.78 11.56
C GLU A 137 1.42 4.21 10.29
N THR A 138 2.74 4.08 10.29
CA THR A 138 3.42 3.34 9.24
C THR A 138 3.60 1.92 9.73
N SER A 139 3.07 0.96 9.00
CA SER A 139 3.56 -0.41 9.10
C SER A 139 4.80 -0.49 8.22
N LEU A 140 5.98 -0.53 8.84
CA LEU A 140 7.18 -1.01 8.13
C LEU A 140 6.85 -2.36 7.50
N PRO A 141 7.27 -2.61 6.25
CA PRO A 141 7.09 -3.92 5.68
C PRO A 141 7.77 -4.97 6.55
N LEU A 142 7.06 -6.08 6.76
CA LEU A 142 7.62 -7.26 7.38
C LEU A 142 8.67 -7.87 6.45
N GLN A 143 9.57 -8.68 7.00
CA GLN A 143 10.63 -9.31 6.21
C GLN A 143 10.27 -10.76 5.92
N ALA A 144 10.33 -11.13 4.65
CA ALA A 144 10.23 -12.50 4.18
C ALA A 144 11.49 -12.86 3.39
N ARG A 145 11.63 -14.14 3.06
CA ARG A 145 12.71 -14.65 2.22
C ARG A 145 12.18 -15.71 1.27
N LEU A 146 12.72 -15.75 0.07
CA LEU A 146 12.55 -16.86 -0.85
C LEU A 146 13.24 -18.09 -0.25
N THR A 147 12.52 -19.17 -0.02
CA THR A 147 13.08 -20.44 0.47
C THR A 147 13.20 -21.48 -0.63
N ARG A 148 12.35 -21.43 -1.65
CA ARG A 148 12.36 -22.36 -2.77
C ARG A 148 11.84 -21.70 -4.04
N LEU A 149 12.45 -22.06 -5.15
CA LEU A 149 12.00 -21.68 -6.49
C LEU A 149 12.17 -22.91 -7.38
N GLU A 150 11.07 -23.49 -7.83
CA GLU A 150 11.09 -24.79 -8.53
C GLU A 150 10.03 -24.89 -9.62
N CYS A 151 10.40 -25.46 -10.76
CA CYS A 151 9.44 -25.79 -11.80
C CYS A 151 8.65 -27.05 -11.45
N VAL A 152 7.33 -26.93 -11.43
CA VAL A 152 6.41 -28.04 -11.21
C VAL A 152 5.75 -28.40 -12.54
N GLY A 153 6.19 -29.51 -13.12
CA GLY A 153 5.79 -29.94 -14.45
C GLY A 153 6.32 -29.03 -15.56
N SER A 154 5.64 -29.03 -16.71
CA SER A 154 6.11 -28.36 -17.92
C SER A 154 5.74 -26.89 -18.04
N ALA A 155 4.89 -26.33 -17.17
CA ALA A 155 4.34 -24.98 -17.36
C ALA A 155 4.34 -24.10 -16.10
N ALA A 156 4.43 -24.68 -14.91
CA ALA A 156 4.31 -23.94 -13.66
C ALA A 156 5.64 -23.86 -12.92
N VAL A 157 5.77 -22.79 -12.14
CA VAL A 157 6.85 -22.54 -11.20
C VAL A 157 6.20 -22.28 -9.84
N GLU A 158 6.67 -22.97 -8.81
CA GLU A 158 6.32 -22.69 -7.44
C GLU A 158 7.40 -21.85 -6.77
N VAL A 159 6.96 -20.77 -6.12
CA VAL A 159 7.77 -19.81 -5.39
C VAL A 159 7.37 -19.91 -3.93
N GLU A 160 8.24 -20.49 -3.10
CA GLU A 160 8.01 -20.62 -1.67
C GLU A 160 8.68 -19.48 -0.92
N VAL A 161 7.91 -18.82 -0.07
CA VAL A 161 8.31 -17.65 0.69
C VAL A 161 8.05 -17.91 2.17
N ALA A 162 9.06 -17.64 3.01
CA ALA A 162 8.97 -17.80 4.46
C ALA A 162 9.20 -16.48 5.20
N SER A 163 8.53 -16.28 6.33
CA SER A 163 8.64 -15.10 7.17
C SER A 163 8.70 -15.46 8.66
N ALA A 164 9.32 -14.61 9.47
CA ALA A 164 9.27 -14.74 10.93
C ALA A 164 7.89 -14.36 11.49
N ASP A 165 7.24 -13.39 10.85
CA ASP A 165 5.87 -12.99 11.13
C ASP A 165 4.90 -13.78 10.24
N PRO A 166 3.79 -14.31 10.79
CA PRO A 166 2.88 -15.15 10.03
C PRO A 166 2.15 -14.37 8.94
N PHE A 167 1.97 -14.99 7.79
CA PHE A 167 1.04 -14.53 6.77
C PHE A 167 -0.40 -14.80 7.26
N PRO A 168 -1.25 -13.76 7.37
CA PRO A 168 -2.58 -13.92 7.93
C PRO A 168 -3.53 -14.59 6.92
N VAL A 169 -4.33 -15.55 7.39
CA VAL A 169 -5.47 -16.08 6.63
C VAL A 169 -6.59 -15.04 6.66
N ARG A 170 -7.02 -14.55 5.48
CA ARG A 170 -8.02 -13.48 5.34
C ARG A 170 -8.98 -13.76 4.19
N ASP A 171 -10.08 -13.02 4.16
CA ASP A 171 -11.01 -12.93 3.01
C ASP A 171 -10.44 -12.08 1.86
N ALA A 172 -9.12 -12.16 1.65
CA ALA A 172 -8.38 -11.48 0.60
C ALA A 172 -7.23 -12.38 0.15
N LEU A 173 -7.00 -12.46 -1.16
CA LEU A 173 -5.90 -13.26 -1.72
C LEU A 173 -4.56 -12.58 -1.43
N ALA A 174 -3.56 -13.40 -1.08
CA ALA A 174 -2.18 -12.94 -1.04
C ALA A 174 -1.68 -12.77 -2.48
N GLU A 175 -1.03 -11.64 -2.74
CA GLU A 175 -0.45 -11.30 -4.03
C GLU A 175 1.08 -11.25 -3.93
N LEU A 176 1.77 -11.99 -4.79
CA LEU A 176 3.20 -11.83 -5.04
C LEU A 176 3.37 -10.82 -6.17
N GLN A 177 4.02 -9.71 -5.87
CA GLN A 177 4.43 -8.71 -6.85
C GLN A 177 5.94 -8.80 -7.07
N VAL A 178 6.38 -8.85 -8.33
CA VAL A 178 7.80 -8.79 -8.72
C VAL A 178 7.93 -7.81 -9.88
N GLY A 179 8.49 -6.62 -9.62
CA GLY A 179 8.49 -5.55 -10.61
C GLY A 179 7.07 -5.18 -11.06
N GLN A 180 6.74 -5.46 -12.33
CA GLN A 180 5.40 -5.29 -12.91
C GLN A 180 4.53 -6.56 -12.90
N LEU A 181 5.12 -7.73 -12.62
CA LEU A 181 4.40 -8.99 -12.51
C LEU A 181 3.60 -9.03 -11.20
N VAL A 182 2.35 -9.47 -11.25
CA VAL A 182 1.50 -9.71 -10.09
C VAL A 182 0.84 -11.08 -10.23
N SER A 183 1.04 -11.95 -9.25
CA SER A 183 0.34 -13.24 -9.15
C SER A 183 -0.42 -13.34 -7.83
N SER A 184 -1.70 -13.67 -7.92
CA SER A 184 -2.58 -13.94 -6.77
C SER A 184 -2.80 -15.44 -6.53
N LEU A 185 -2.21 -16.31 -7.37
CA LEU A 185 -2.34 -17.75 -7.23
C LEU A 185 -1.38 -18.22 -6.14
N SER A 186 -1.92 -18.39 -4.93
CA SER A 186 -1.15 -18.75 -3.74
C SER A 186 -1.87 -19.81 -2.90
N ARG A 187 -1.09 -20.53 -2.10
CA ARG A 187 -1.60 -21.45 -1.08
C ARG A 187 -0.68 -21.47 0.14
N TYR A 188 -1.27 -21.79 1.28
CA TYR A 188 -0.51 -22.26 2.43
C TYR A 188 -0.07 -23.72 2.20
N PRO A 189 1.02 -24.17 2.82
CA PRO A 189 1.38 -25.59 2.83
C PRO A 189 0.26 -26.45 3.43
N ASP A 190 0.18 -27.71 3.01
CA ASP A 190 -0.81 -28.67 3.52
C ASP A 190 -0.69 -28.95 5.02
N SER A 191 0.46 -28.60 5.63
CA SER A 191 0.67 -28.66 7.08
C SER A 191 -0.15 -27.64 7.87
N GLY A 192 -0.66 -26.60 7.20
CA GLY A 192 -1.32 -25.46 7.82
C GLY A 192 -0.36 -24.43 8.42
N ASP A 193 0.95 -24.50 8.12
CA ASP A 193 1.91 -23.48 8.56
C ASP A 193 1.62 -22.12 7.91
N THR A 194 1.40 -21.11 8.74
CA THR A 194 1.11 -19.74 8.31
C THR A 194 2.37 -18.88 8.13
N HIS A 195 3.56 -19.40 8.45
CA HIS A 195 4.83 -18.68 8.23
C HIS A 195 5.39 -18.89 6.83
N THR A 196 4.69 -19.68 6.01
CA THR A 196 5.10 -20.06 4.66
C THR A 196 3.93 -19.83 3.70
N LEU A 197 4.22 -19.24 2.54
CA LEU A 197 3.30 -19.14 1.41
C LEU A 197 3.95 -19.69 0.15
N ILE A 198 3.18 -20.43 -0.64
CA ILE A 198 3.61 -20.98 -1.93
C ILE A 198 2.80 -20.26 -3.01
N PHE A 199 3.47 -19.49 -3.84
CA PHE A 199 2.90 -18.86 -5.02
C PHE A 199 3.14 -19.73 -6.24
N THR A 200 2.20 -19.71 -7.17
CA THR A 200 2.35 -20.36 -8.48
C THR A 200 2.43 -19.28 -9.55
N LEU A 201 3.52 -19.34 -10.32
CA LEU A 201 3.75 -18.56 -11.53
C LEU A 201 3.77 -19.50 -12.73
N THR A 202 3.57 -18.98 -13.92
CA THR A 202 3.94 -19.67 -15.15
C THR A 202 5.44 -19.52 -15.41
N ARG A 203 6.02 -20.42 -16.21
CA ARG A 203 7.42 -20.30 -16.61
C ARG A 203 7.69 -19.01 -17.40
N ASP A 204 6.77 -18.61 -18.27
CA ASP A 204 6.87 -17.37 -19.04
C ASP A 204 6.91 -16.14 -18.12
N GLU A 205 6.05 -16.10 -17.10
CA GLU A 205 6.07 -15.04 -16.09
C GLU A 205 7.41 -15.00 -15.34
N LEU A 206 7.96 -16.14 -14.92
CA LEU A 206 9.27 -16.19 -14.27
C LEU A 206 10.38 -15.67 -15.20
N THR A 207 10.36 -16.01 -16.49
CA THR A 207 11.37 -15.53 -17.45
C THR A 207 11.28 -14.04 -17.75
N SER A 208 10.13 -13.42 -17.46
CA SER A 208 9.94 -11.97 -17.61
C SER A 208 10.47 -11.15 -16.43
N VAL A 209 10.79 -11.80 -15.30
CA VAL A 209 11.31 -11.17 -14.09
C VAL A 209 12.79 -10.81 -14.28
N SER A 210 13.16 -9.58 -13.94
CA SER A 210 14.56 -9.17 -13.83
C SER A 210 15.12 -9.50 -12.43
N SER A 211 16.40 -9.85 -12.34
CA SER A 211 17.10 -9.99 -11.05
C SER A 211 17.18 -8.69 -10.26
N ASP A 212 16.98 -7.55 -10.91
CA ASP A 212 16.95 -6.23 -10.27
C ASP A 212 15.56 -5.90 -9.70
N ASP A 213 14.52 -6.65 -10.08
CA ASP A 213 13.16 -6.41 -9.62
C ASP A 213 12.99 -6.86 -8.16
N GLN A 214 12.43 -5.97 -7.35
CA GLN A 214 12.09 -6.27 -5.97
C GLN A 214 10.79 -7.08 -5.90
N ALA A 215 10.80 -8.15 -5.09
CA ALA A 215 9.66 -8.99 -4.82
C ALA A 215 9.04 -8.68 -3.46
N ILE A 216 7.70 -8.65 -3.42
CA ILE A 216 6.90 -8.26 -2.27
C ILE A 216 5.64 -9.14 -2.20
N VAL A 217 5.30 -9.66 -1.01
CA VAL A 217 3.98 -10.26 -0.74
C VAL A 217 3.06 -9.22 -0.13
N ARG A 218 1.82 -9.15 -0.59
CA ARG A 218 0.87 -8.09 -0.23
C ARG A 218 -0.52 -8.66 -0.02
N TYR A 219 -1.26 -8.09 0.92
CA TYR A 219 -2.72 -8.26 1.02
C TYR A 219 -3.39 -6.92 0.76
N ASN A 220 -4.50 -6.92 0.02
CA ASN A 220 -5.33 -5.72 -0.23
C ASN A 220 -4.51 -4.47 -0.60
N PRO A 221 -3.98 -4.34 -1.84
CA PRO A 221 -3.04 -3.27 -2.20
C PRO A 221 -3.54 -1.83 -2.00
N SER A 222 -4.84 -1.64 -1.74
CA SER A 222 -5.48 -0.37 -1.42
C SER A 222 -5.29 0.12 0.03
N ASN A 223 -4.92 -0.73 0.99
CA ASN A 223 -4.83 -0.34 2.40
C ASN A 223 -3.39 -0.16 2.92
N GLY A 224 -2.35 -0.57 2.17
CA GLY A 224 -0.92 -0.31 2.49
C GLY A 224 -0.36 -0.98 3.75
N HIS A 225 -1.21 -1.56 4.58
CA HIS A 225 -0.87 -2.34 5.77
C HIS A 225 -0.95 -3.83 5.37
N ASP A 226 0.04 -4.65 5.72
CA ASP A 226 0.21 -6.07 5.31
C ASP A 226 1.06 -6.29 4.04
N ALA A 227 2.32 -5.86 4.10
CA ALA A 227 3.32 -6.15 3.07
C ALA A 227 4.57 -6.81 3.66
N TRP A 228 5.10 -7.82 2.97
CA TRP A 228 6.35 -8.49 3.29
C TRP A 228 7.35 -8.29 2.15
N LEU A 229 8.50 -7.71 2.45
CA LEU A 229 9.62 -7.60 1.49
C LEU A 229 10.35 -8.94 1.42
N ILE A 230 10.54 -9.46 0.21
CA ILE A 230 11.35 -10.67 -0.04
C ILE A 230 12.77 -10.27 -0.46
N GLY A 231 12.88 -9.19 -1.25
CA GLY A 231 14.10 -8.79 -1.95
C GLY A 231 14.07 -9.22 -3.42
N SER A 232 15.23 -9.24 -4.07
CA SER A 232 15.36 -9.69 -5.46
C SER A 232 15.10 -11.19 -5.61
N ILE A 233 14.42 -11.59 -6.67
CA ILE A 233 14.31 -12.99 -7.09
C ILE A 233 15.23 -13.20 -8.29
N GLU A 234 16.11 -14.20 -8.22
CA GLU A 234 16.98 -14.59 -9.34
C GLU A 234 16.35 -15.78 -10.08
N PRO A 235 15.77 -15.58 -11.29
CA PRO A 235 15.14 -16.67 -12.04
C PRO A 235 16.10 -17.84 -12.33
N SER A 236 17.40 -17.56 -12.44
CA SER A 236 18.45 -18.58 -12.64
C SER A 236 18.62 -19.56 -11.49
N THR A 237 18.11 -19.25 -10.29
CA THR A 237 18.14 -20.18 -9.15
C THR A 237 17.00 -21.19 -9.17
N ALA A 238 16.09 -21.10 -10.14
CA ALA A 238 14.94 -21.99 -10.26
C ALA A 238 15.38 -23.42 -10.59
N GLN A 239 15.03 -24.36 -9.71
CA GLN A 239 15.36 -25.77 -9.85
C GLN A 239 14.37 -26.48 -10.78
N GLY A 240 14.84 -27.46 -11.55
CA GLY A 240 13.98 -28.28 -12.42
C GLY A 240 13.36 -27.54 -13.61
N CYS A 241 13.86 -26.34 -13.93
CA CYS A 241 13.37 -25.51 -15.03
C CYS A 241 14.11 -25.72 -16.36
N GLU A 242 15.03 -26.68 -16.41
CA GLU A 242 15.68 -27.10 -17.65
C GLU A 242 14.62 -27.72 -18.58
N ALA A 243 14.67 -27.37 -19.87
CA ALA A 243 13.83 -28.02 -20.86
C ALA A 243 14.20 -29.50 -20.91
N ASP A 244 13.27 -30.37 -20.54
CA ASP A 244 13.45 -31.80 -20.66
C ASP A 244 13.37 -32.19 -22.14
N ASP A 245 14.48 -32.04 -22.86
CA ASP A 245 14.65 -32.47 -24.26
C ASP A 245 14.82 -34.01 -24.36
N SER A 246 14.50 -34.77 -23.30
CA SER A 246 14.89 -36.18 -23.15
C SER A 246 13.87 -37.22 -23.65
N GLU A 247 12.73 -36.84 -24.23
CA GLU A 247 11.70 -37.80 -24.67
C GLU A 247 11.59 -38.06 -26.19
N LEU A 248 12.64 -37.82 -26.98
CA LEU A 248 12.64 -38.15 -28.41
C LEU A 248 13.94 -38.80 -28.89
N ASN A 249 14.43 -39.84 -28.21
CA ASN A 249 15.39 -40.75 -28.85
C ASN A 249 15.48 -42.15 -28.23
N THR A 250 14.41 -42.95 -28.33
CA THR A 250 14.55 -44.42 -28.35
C THR A 250 13.37 -45.08 -29.05
N VAL A 251 13.52 -45.45 -30.32
CA VAL A 251 13.05 -46.76 -30.83
C VAL A 251 14.04 -47.24 -31.93
N PRO A 252 14.44 -48.53 -31.96
CA PRO A 252 15.50 -49.07 -32.84
C PRO A 252 15.17 -49.10 -34.33
#